data_AF-A0A396H5X8-F1
#
_entry.id   AF-A0A396H5X8-F1
#
_cell.length_a   1.000
_cell.length_b   1.000
_cell.length_c   1.000
_cell.angle_alpha   90.00
_cell.angle_beta   90.00
_cell.angle_gamma   90.00
#
_symmetry.space_group_name_H-M   'P 1'
#
loop_
_entity.id
_entity.type
_entity.pdbx_description
1 polymer ?
#
loop_
_entity_poly.entity_id
_entity_poly.type
_entity_poly.pdbx_seq_one_letter_code
_entity_poly.pdbx_strand_id
1 'polypeptide(L)'
;MRWTNRWLLISPNLFIHWECWNLGGYHKKVRKGWRLIWQAAIWIIWKARNDRVFTGGGKGVDDLVEEIQLLSWRWLLSRTDFPACLLYEWQWYLEECLRR
;
A
#
# COMPACT_ATOMS: atom_id res chain seq x y z
N MET A 1 13.93 4.76 -1.95
CA MET A 1 12.56 4.20 -1.99
C MET A 1 12.32 3.46 -3.31
N ARG A 2 12.37 2.12 -3.31
CA ARG A 2 11.97 1.25 -4.44
C ARG A 2 11.09 0.10 -3.94
N TRP A 3 10.10 0.39 -3.07
CA TRP A 3 9.25 -0.66 -2.49
C TRP A 3 8.31 -1.29 -3.54
N THR A 4 7.68 -0.48 -4.39
CA THR A 4 6.69 -0.97 -5.36
C THR A 4 7.26 -1.25 -6.74
N ASN A 5 8.53 -0.89 -7.00
CA ASN A 5 9.20 -0.92 -8.32
C ASN A 5 8.38 -0.36 -9.50
N ARG A 6 7.29 0.38 -9.22
CA ARG A 6 6.41 0.99 -10.21
C ARG A 6 6.57 2.49 -10.17
N TRP A 7 6.65 3.07 -11.37
CA TRP A 7 6.51 4.50 -11.56
C TRP A 7 5.08 4.89 -11.21
N LEU A 8 4.90 5.43 -10.01
CA LEU A 8 3.64 6.04 -9.60
C LEU A 8 3.48 7.34 -10.36
N LEU A 9 2.72 7.32 -11.45
CA LEU A 9 2.23 8.53 -12.11
C LEU A 9 1.36 9.28 -11.10
N ILE A 10 1.79 10.47 -10.68
CA ILE A 10 0.96 11.38 -9.89
C ILE A 10 -0.22 11.76 -10.79
N SER A 11 -1.37 11.16 -10.53
CA SER A 11 -2.55 11.42 -11.35
C SER A 11 -3.26 12.70 -10.89
N PRO A 12 -4.06 13.34 -11.76
CA PRO A 12 -4.75 14.60 -11.45
C PRO A 12 -5.73 14.53 -10.27
N ASN A 13 -6.28 13.36 -9.95
CA ASN A 13 -7.20 13.18 -8.82
C ASN A 13 -7.19 11.74 -8.30
N LEU A 14 -7.80 11.54 -7.12
CA LEU A 14 -7.79 10.25 -6.44
C LEU A 14 -8.47 9.12 -7.24
N PHE A 15 -9.47 9.44 -8.06
CA PHE A 15 -10.19 8.45 -8.88
C PHE A 15 -9.32 7.93 -10.03
N ILE A 16 -8.59 8.80 -10.71
CA ILE A 16 -7.64 8.38 -11.76
C ILE A 16 -6.50 7.58 -11.12
N HIS A 17 -6.02 7.99 -9.94
CA HIS A 17 -5.00 7.24 -9.20
C HIS A 17 -5.48 5.83 -8.85
N TRP A 18 -6.74 5.68 -8.43
CA TRP A 18 -7.37 4.38 -8.18
C TRP A 18 -7.43 3.51 -9.43
N GLU A 19 -7.86 4.07 -10.56
CA GLU A 19 -7.92 3.33 -11.83
C GLU A 19 -6.54 2.84 -12.29
N CYS A 20 -5.49 3.67 -12.17
CA CYS A 20 -4.12 3.25 -12.47
C CYS A 20 -3.66 2.05 -11.63
N TRP A 21 -4.07 1.98 -10.37
CA TRP A 21 -3.75 0.86 -9.48
C TRP A 21 -4.64 -0.36 -9.70
N ASN A 22 -5.87 -0.18 -10.17
CA ASN A 22 -6.79 -1.27 -10.54
C ASN A 22 -6.38 -2.00 -11.80
N LEU A 23 -5.87 -1.27 -12.79
CA LEU A 23 -5.57 -1.77 -14.12
C LEU A 23 -4.18 -2.44 -14.20
N GLY A 24 -3.35 -2.30 -13.17
CA GLY A 24 -1.93 -2.65 -13.21
C GLY A 24 -1.54 -4.14 -13.12
N GLY A 25 -2.46 -5.11 -13.17
CA GLY A 25 -2.12 -6.53 -12.95
C GLY A 25 -2.82 -7.52 -13.88
N TYR A 26 -2.04 -8.38 -14.55
CA TYR A 26 -2.56 -9.49 -15.37
C TYR A 26 -3.35 -10.52 -14.53
N HIS A 27 -2.97 -10.75 -13.27
CA HIS A 27 -3.63 -11.72 -12.38
C HIS A 27 -4.61 -11.08 -11.39
N LYS A 28 -5.76 -11.73 -11.18
CA LYS A 28 -6.83 -11.26 -10.27
C LYS A 28 -6.35 -11.09 -8.81
N LYS A 29 -5.51 -12.01 -8.30
CA LYS A 29 -4.92 -11.94 -6.95
C LYS A 29 -4.02 -10.71 -6.80
N VAL A 30 -3.07 -10.53 -7.73
CA VAL A 30 -2.15 -9.38 -7.75
C VAL A 30 -2.92 -8.07 -7.77
N ARG A 31 -3.97 -7.94 -8.59
CA ARG A 31 -4.85 -6.74 -8.59
C ARG A 31 -5.56 -6.49 -7.26
N LYS A 32 -6.00 -7.53 -6.55
CA LYS A 32 -6.60 -7.37 -5.21
C LYS A 32 -5.57 -6.86 -4.21
N GLY A 33 -4.33 -7.35 -4.29
CA GLY A 33 -3.23 -6.93 -3.43
C GLY A 33 -2.85 -5.47 -3.63
N TRP A 34 -2.70 -5.03 -4.89
CA TRP A 34 -2.45 -3.61 -5.19
C TRP A 34 -3.56 -2.70 -4.68
N ARG A 35 -4.83 -3.08 -4.85
CA ARG A 35 -5.96 -2.34 -4.26
C ARG A 35 -5.86 -2.24 -2.75
N LEU A 36 -5.47 -3.31 -2.07
CA LEU A 36 -5.30 -3.31 -0.62
C LEU A 36 -4.19 -2.34 -0.19
N ILE A 37 -3.04 -2.37 -0.87
CA ILE A 37 -1.92 -1.45 -0.61
C ILE A 37 -2.35 0.00 -0.83
N TRP A 38 -3.10 0.27 -1.91
CA TRP A 38 -3.63 1.60 -2.19
C TRP A 38 -4.54 2.11 -1.06
N GLN A 39 -5.47 1.27 -0.60
CA GLN A 39 -6.39 1.63 0.48
C GLN A 39 -5.62 1.90 1.79
N ALA A 40 -4.61 1.09 2.10
CA ALA A 40 -3.74 1.32 3.25
C ALA A 40 -2.98 2.65 3.12
N ALA A 41 -2.45 2.98 1.93
CA ALA A 41 -1.76 4.23 1.66
C ALA A 41 -2.66 5.45 1.88
N ILE A 42 -3.88 5.44 1.32
CA ILE A 42 -4.83 6.54 1.50
C ILE A 42 -5.23 6.70 2.97
N TRP A 43 -5.44 5.59 3.68
CA TRP A 43 -5.75 5.62 5.10
C TRP A 43 -4.62 6.26 5.94
N ILE A 44 -3.37 5.86 5.70
CA ILE A 44 -2.21 6.42 6.42
C ILE A 44 -2.03 7.90 6.10
N ILE A 45 -2.15 8.30 4.83
CA ILE A 45 -2.06 9.71 4.43
C ILE A 45 -3.16 10.53 5.10
N TRP A 46 -4.40 10.04 5.10
CA TRP A 46 -5.52 10.71 5.77
C TRP A 46 -5.27 10.85 7.28
N LYS A 47 -4.81 9.78 7.94
CA LYS A 47 -4.48 9.80 9.37
C LYS A 47 -3.36 10.79 9.67
N ALA A 48 -2.28 10.80 8.89
CA ALA A 48 -1.16 11.71 9.06
C ALA A 48 -1.55 13.18 8.85
N ARG A 49 -2.43 13.46 7.89
CA ARG A 49 -2.98 14.80 7.68
C ARG A 49 -3.82 15.26 8.88
N ASN A 50 -4.66 14.39 9.42
CA ASN A 50 -5.46 14.71 10.60
C ASN A 50 -4.59 14.94 11.83
N ASP A 51 -3.62 14.06 12.07
CA ASP A 51 -2.68 14.19 13.18
C ASP A 51 -1.97 15.56 13.12
N ARG A 52 -1.47 15.94 11.95
CA ARG A 52 -0.85 17.26 11.76
C ARG A 52 -1.77 18.44 12.05
N VAL A 53 -3.07 18.32 11.77
CA VAL A 53 -4.05 19.38 12.05
C VAL A 53 -4.40 19.45 13.53
N PHE A 54 -4.55 18.30 14.20
CA PHE A 54 -5.10 18.26 15.57
C PHE A 54 -4.04 18.20 16.68
N THR A 55 -2.86 17.62 16.41
CA THR A 55 -1.79 17.46 17.40
C THR A 55 -0.56 18.29 17.08
N GLY A 56 -0.48 18.86 15.86
CA GLY A 56 0.70 19.59 15.38
C GLY A 56 1.91 18.71 15.06
N GLY A 57 1.80 17.38 15.28
CA GLY A 57 2.83 16.40 14.96
C GLY A 57 2.90 16.09 13.46
N GLY A 58 4.08 15.72 12.96
CA GLY A 58 4.26 15.31 11.57
C GLY A 58 5.25 14.16 11.48
N LYS A 59 4.84 13.08 10.80
CA LYS A 59 5.72 11.97 10.46
C LYS A 59 6.50 12.27 9.19
N GLY A 60 7.73 11.77 9.12
CA GLY A 60 8.52 11.79 7.89
C GLY A 60 7.91 10.90 6.82
N VAL A 61 8.31 11.09 5.56
CA VAL A 61 7.81 10.25 4.46
C VAL A 61 8.21 8.78 4.66
N ASP A 62 9.42 8.52 5.17
CA ASP A 62 9.90 7.17 5.47
C ASP A 62 9.03 6.48 6.53
N ASP A 63 8.71 7.18 7.64
CA ASP A 63 7.81 6.67 8.68
C ASP A 63 6.42 6.30 8.13
N LEU A 64 5.90 7.12 7.21
CA LEU A 64 4.61 6.87 6.57
C LEU A 64 4.69 5.64 5.66
N VAL A 65 5.78 5.47 4.90
CA VAL A 65 5.98 4.29 4.06
C VAL A 65 6.04 3.01 4.90
N GLU A 66 6.75 3.04 6.02
CA GLU A 66 6.80 1.91 6.96
C GLU A 66 5.42 1.58 7.55
N GLU A 67 4.65 2.60 7.94
CA GLU A 67 3.29 2.39 8.47
C GLU A 67 2.36 1.79 7.38
N ILE A 68 2.51 2.21 6.12
CA ILE A 68 1.76 1.65 4.99
C ILE A 68 2.14 0.19 4.75
N GLN A 69 3.44 -0.14 4.77
CA GLN A 69 3.93 -1.52 4.64
C GLN A 69 3.36 -2.42 5.73
N LEU A 70 3.45 -1.98 6.99
CA LEU A 70 2.96 -2.72 8.14
C LEU A 70 1.44 -2.91 8.10
N LEU A 71 0.68 -1.85 7.80
CA LEU A 71 -0.77 -1.91 7.75
C LEU A 71 -1.26 -2.81 6.60
N SER A 72 -0.69 -2.65 5.40
CA SER A 72 -1.06 -3.46 4.24
C SER A 72 -0.71 -4.94 4.45
N TRP A 73 0.42 -5.24 5.07
CA TRP A 73 0.78 -6.60 5.45
C TRP A 73 -0.21 -7.20 6.46
N ARG A 74 -0.59 -6.47 7.51
CA ARG A 74 -1.60 -6.93 8.49
C ARG A 74 -2.95 -7.22 7.83
N TRP A 75 -3.37 -6.35 6.90
CA TRP A 75 -4.60 -6.54 6.14
C TRP A 75 -4.53 -7.69 5.14
N LEU A 76 -3.34 -8.01 4.62
CA LEU A 76 -3.14 -9.20 3.79
C LEU A 76 -3.32 -10.46 4.62
N LEU A 77 -2.69 -10.53 5.80
CA LEU A 77 -2.77 -11.68 6.70
C LEU A 77 -4.17 -11.94 7.26
N SER A 78 -4.99 -10.89 7.40
CA SER A 78 -6.39 -11.07 7.83
C SER A 78 -7.29 -11.67 6.75
N ARG A 79 -6.80 -11.82 5.50
CA ARG A 79 -7.54 -12.44 4.40
C ARG A 79 -7.20 -13.91 4.25
N THR A 80 -8.22 -14.77 4.26
CA THR A 80 -8.08 -16.22 4.14
C THR A 80 -7.68 -16.70 2.75
N ASP A 81 -7.78 -15.86 1.72
CA ASP A 81 -7.46 -16.19 0.32
C ASP A 81 -6.00 -15.88 -0.10
N PHE A 82 -5.18 -15.37 0.83
CA PHE A 82 -3.75 -15.12 0.61
C PHE A 82 -2.90 -16.03 1.51
N PRO A 83 -1.94 -16.77 0.94
CA PRO A 83 -1.00 -17.54 1.75
C PRO A 83 -0.10 -16.59 2.56
N ALA A 84 0.30 -17.03 3.74
CA ALA A 84 1.12 -16.23 4.63
C ALA A 84 2.45 -15.81 3.97
N CYS A 85 2.82 -14.57 4.18
CA CYS A 85 4.09 -13.96 3.78
C CYS A 85 4.63 -13.22 5.00
N LEU A 86 5.93 -13.35 5.28
CA LEU A 86 6.57 -12.66 6.41
C LEU A 86 6.71 -11.16 6.09
N LEU A 87 6.78 -10.31 7.12
CA LEU A 87 6.87 -8.85 6.91
C LEU A 87 8.11 -8.48 6.07
N TYR A 88 9.26 -9.12 6.30
CA TYR A 88 10.45 -8.84 5.49
C TYR A 88 10.23 -9.26 4.02
N GLU A 89 9.55 -10.38 3.75
CA GLU A 89 9.22 -10.81 2.39
C GLU A 89 8.30 -9.79 1.71
N TRP A 90 7.34 -9.23 2.47
CA TRP A 90 6.43 -8.19 1.96
C TRP A 90 7.16 -6.88 1.61
N GLN A 91 8.18 -6.52 2.38
CA GLN A 91 8.96 -5.30 2.17
C GLN A 91 9.94 -5.42 1.01
N TRP A 92 10.53 -6.60 0.81
CA TRP A 92 11.60 -6.81 -0.18
C TRP A 92 11.13 -7.53 -1.46
N TYR A 93 10.12 -8.39 -1.37
CA TYR A 93 9.64 -9.28 -2.44
C TYR A 93 8.11 -9.16 -2.64
N LEU A 94 7.61 -7.92 -2.69
CA LEU A 94 6.18 -7.60 -2.77
C LEU A 94 5.44 -8.38 -3.87
N GLU A 95 5.98 -8.37 -5.10
CA GLU A 95 5.31 -9.03 -6.23
C GLU A 95 5.21 -10.55 -6.06
N GLU A 96 6.22 -11.18 -5.44
CA GLU A 96 6.22 -12.61 -5.19
C GLU A 96 5.14 -12.96 -4.17
N CYS A 97 5.07 -12.22 -3.05
CA CYS A 97 4.01 -12.40 -2.06
C CYS A 97 2.60 -12.19 -2.65
N LEU A 98 2.43 -11.26 -3.59
CA LEU A 98 1.15 -11.02 -4.27
C LEU A 98 0.76 -12.11 -5.27
N ARG A 99 1.72 -12.92 -5.74
CA ARG A 99 1.50 -14.00 -6.71
C ARG A 99 1.21 -15.36 -6.05
N ARG A 100 1.56 -15.54 -4.77
CA ARG A 100 1.24 -16.76 -4.01
C ARG A 100 -0.29 -16.98 -3.92
#